data_AF-Q2NTP4-F1
#
_entry.id   AF-Q2NTP4-F1
#
_cell.length_a   1.000
_cell.length_b   1.000
_cell.length_c   1.000
_cell.angle_alpha   90.00
_cell.angle_beta   90.00
_cell.angle_gamma   90.00
#
_symmetry.space_group_name_H-M   'P 1'
#
loop_
_entity.id
_entity.type
_entity.pdbx_description
1 polymer ?
#
loop_
_entity_poly.entity_id
_entity_poly.type
_entity_poly.pdbx_seq_one_letter_code
_entity_poly.pdbx_strand_id
1 'polypeptide(L)'
;MIKMKKSTNFMSEFSYNSVPTSGPYINSVFNSTYAELIYTEQYVPSEGDAEHVYWSTCNPYFGERGSYAGIQHQKDKILEGVPFVYNNIFSVWDMKETTPDEPTEVKLEYGCPGLYSNRFGGEGTGLHTSHPMPWKTNQWYATAIRRWYIQEEDVTHAGMFMYSYETKKWVHFASVMIPKKDVLIKNKTVSGFLERFAGNALGYHGIYGQHFKMHSDGSWEKPLYYKASAGGSPRTWNAESVNSNTNIKLIAGGDFENDKKEKEFKVNQFDKRPKPTKAPRIDAISTELLSDTLKVSWTVDDGLSPQLSYAIEVREKEINGTLVAQESKLMPHQRLAYIKLPQNLMPGKYFVTLKITSIFNDDSDVKCTSFEVNNSIYPVWDKSTIYQHGDRVTFDNSDWEARWWNVGQEPQVTTPSSDSTWLKL
;
A
#
# COMPACT_ATOMS: atom_id res chain seq x y z
N MET A 1 37.43 -48.16 -28.29
CA MET A 1 36.01 -47.98 -27.88
C MET A 1 35.97 -47.67 -26.40
N ILE A 2 35.87 -46.38 -26.05
CA ILE A 2 35.69 -45.93 -24.68
C ILE A 2 34.18 -46.06 -24.39
N LYS A 3 33.80 -46.96 -23.47
CA LYS A 3 32.42 -47.06 -23.00
C LYS A 3 32.06 -45.76 -22.29
N MET A 4 31.29 -44.90 -22.95
CA MET A 4 30.56 -43.81 -22.29
C MET A 4 29.68 -44.44 -21.20
N LYS A 5 29.98 -44.13 -19.94
CA LYS A 5 29.00 -44.30 -18.85
C LYS A 5 27.82 -43.41 -19.18
N LYS A 6 26.67 -44.01 -19.48
CA LYS A 6 25.38 -43.32 -19.48
C LYS A 6 25.26 -42.55 -18.16
N SER A 7 25.07 -41.24 -18.24
CA SER A 7 24.62 -40.45 -17.09
C SER A 7 23.24 -40.97 -16.69
N THR A 8 23.20 -41.74 -15.62
CA THR A 8 21.95 -42.09 -14.95
C THR A 8 21.31 -40.81 -14.45
N ASN A 9 20.07 -40.58 -14.88
CA ASN A 9 19.27 -39.42 -14.53
C ASN A 9 18.94 -39.49 -13.02
N PHE A 10 19.79 -38.94 -12.15
CA PHE A 10 19.70 -39.05 -10.68
C PHE A 10 18.41 -38.45 -10.08
N MET A 11 17.60 -37.75 -10.88
CA MET A 11 16.29 -37.25 -10.44
C MET A 11 15.23 -38.35 -10.27
N SER A 12 15.45 -39.59 -10.74
CA SER A 12 14.41 -40.63 -10.73
C SER A 12 14.24 -41.42 -9.42
N GLU A 13 15.04 -41.17 -8.38
CA GLU A 13 14.92 -41.87 -7.07
C GLU A 13 14.77 -40.94 -5.86
N PHE A 14 14.74 -39.61 -6.05
CA PHE A 14 14.61 -38.68 -4.94
C PHE A 14 13.14 -38.58 -4.48
N SER A 15 12.83 -39.18 -3.34
CA SER A 15 11.48 -39.19 -2.79
C SER A 15 11.07 -37.81 -2.27
N TYR A 16 10.00 -37.27 -2.83
CA TYR A 16 9.43 -35.98 -2.42
C TYR A 16 9.00 -35.96 -0.94
N ASN A 17 8.76 -37.13 -0.33
CA ASN A 17 8.45 -37.27 1.11
C ASN A 17 9.65 -36.94 2.01
N SER A 18 10.87 -36.91 1.47
CA SER A 18 12.07 -36.51 2.21
C SER A 18 12.24 -34.99 2.32
N VAL A 19 11.49 -34.23 1.50
CA VAL A 19 11.52 -32.77 1.47
C VAL A 19 10.53 -32.24 2.50
N PRO A 20 10.99 -31.45 3.49
CA PRO A 20 10.10 -30.76 4.42
C PRO A 20 9.07 -29.91 3.69
N THR A 21 7.87 -29.80 4.24
CA THR A 21 6.83 -28.93 3.67
C THR A 21 7.20 -27.46 3.79
N SER A 22 7.83 -27.05 4.89
CA SER A 22 8.31 -25.68 5.10
C SER A 22 9.83 -25.61 5.19
N GLY A 23 10.39 -24.53 4.68
CA GLY A 23 11.82 -24.32 4.51
C GLY A 23 12.34 -24.70 3.12
N PRO A 24 13.57 -24.27 2.77
CA PRO A 24 14.52 -23.55 3.61
C PRO A 24 14.06 -22.13 3.95
N TYR A 25 14.61 -21.63 5.05
CA TYR A 25 14.37 -20.29 5.56
C TYR A 25 15.51 -19.35 5.14
N ILE A 26 15.21 -18.07 5.05
CA ILE A 26 16.17 -16.98 4.94
C ILE A 26 15.89 -15.94 6.03
N ASN A 27 16.92 -15.59 6.78
CA ASN A 27 16.87 -14.61 7.84
C ASN A 27 17.88 -13.51 7.55
N SER A 28 17.40 -12.31 7.25
CA SER A 28 18.24 -11.12 7.23
C SER A 28 18.39 -10.58 8.66
N VAL A 29 19.63 -10.46 9.14
CA VAL A 29 19.94 -10.14 10.54
C VAL A 29 20.31 -8.67 10.66
N PHE A 30 19.58 -7.93 11.51
CA PHE A 30 19.79 -6.50 11.74
C PHE A 30 20.41 -6.26 13.13
N ASN A 31 21.01 -5.09 13.32
CA ASN A 31 21.46 -4.67 14.64
C ASN A 31 20.25 -4.27 15.49
N SER A 32 19.31 -3.51 14.91
CA SER A 32 18.09 -3.11 15.60
C SER A 32 17.11 -4.26 15.85
N THR A 33 16.34 -4.11 16.93
CA THR A 33 15.17 -4.96 17.21
C THR A 33 13.89 -4.37 16.62
N TYR A 34 13.75 -3.05 16.61
CA TYR A 34 12.49 -2.39 16.29
C TYR A 34 12.50 -1.70 14.92
N ALA A 35 11.34 -1.69 14.27
CA ALA A 35 11.11 -0.99 13.02
C ALA A 35 9.69 -0.40 12.95
N GLU A 36 9.58 0.67 12.17
CA GLU A 36 8.31 1.23 11.69
C GLU A 36 7.84 0.55 10.39
N LEU A 37 8.81 0.17 9.55
CA LEU A 37 8.56 -0.49 8.28
C LEU A 37 9.63 -1.55 8.01
N ILE A 38 9.19 -2.66 7.43
CA ILE A 38 10.07 -3.64 6.79
C ILE A 38 9.84 -3.59 5.28
N TYR A 39 10.93 -3.67 4.52
CA TYR A 39 10.93 -3.80 3.06
C TYR A 39 11.74 -5.04 2.66
N THR A 40 11.22 -5.80 1.70
CA THR A 40 11.88 -7.00 1.14
C THR A 40 11.61 -7.10 -0.37
N GLU A 41 12.46 -7.83 -1.09
CA GLU A 41 12.32 -8.07 -2.52
C GLU A 41 12.33 -9.57 -2.83
N GLN A 42 11.50 -9.97 -3.79
CA GLN A 42 11.37 -11.33 -4.25
C GLN A 42 11.33 -11.39 -5.77
N TYR A 43 12.02 -12.38 -6.30
CA TYR A 43 11.97 -12.77 -7.70
C TYR A 43 11.71 -14.27 -7.76
N VAL A 44 10.76 -14.68 -8.61
CA VAL A 44 10.48 -16.08 -8.89
C VAL A 44 10.83 -16.34 -10.35
N PRO A 45 11.92 -17.07 -10.63
CA PRO A 45 12.22 -17.47 -12.01
C PRO A 45 11.17 -18.47 -12.51
N SER A 46 10.91 -18.50 -13.82
CA SER A 46 9.95 -19.47 -14.39
C SER A 46 10.33 -20.91 -14.09
N GLU A 47 11.63 -21.24 -14.07
CA GLU A 47 12.12 -22.57 -13.71
C GLU A 47 12.00 -22.91 -12.22
N GLY A 48 11.75 -21.91 -11.37
CA GLY A 48 11.56 -22.10 -9.93
C GLY A 48 10.09 -22.15 -9.52
N ASP A 49 9.18 -21.77 -10.42
CA ASP A 49 7.75 -21.75 -10.20
C ASP A 49 7.14 -23.15 -10.27
N ALA A 50 6.26 -23.46 -9.32
CA ALA A 50 5.50 -24.70 -9.28
C ALA A 50 4.22 -24.50 -8.47
N GLU A 51 3.17 -25.24 -8.84
CA GLU A 51 1.92 -25.30 -8.07
C GLU A 51 2.19 -25.70 -6.62
N HIS A 52 1.37 -25.18 -5.71
CA HIS A 52 1.43 -25.42 -4.27
C HIS A 52 2.68 -24.90 -3.56
N VAL A 53 3.32 -23.88 -4.12
CA VAL A 53 4.50 -23.26 -3.53
C VAL A 53 4.17 -21.86 -3.00
N TYR A 54 4.64 -21.58 -1.81
CA TYR A 54 4.64 -20.28 -1.17
C TYR A 54 6.07 -19.76 -1.04
N TRP A 55 6.33 -18.59 -1.62
CA TRP A 55 7.53 -17.79 -1.40
C TRP A 55 7.20 -16.72 -0.37
N SER A 56 7.39 -17.06 0.92
CA SER A 56 7.29 -16.12 2.03
C SER A 56 8.45 -15.13 1.95
N THR A 57 8.13 -13.85 1.94
CA THR A 57 9.10 -12.76 1.70
C THR A 57 9.40 -11.96 2.97
N CYS A 58 8.39 -11.77 3.83
CA CYS A 58 8.45 -10.85 4.94
C CYS A 58 7.53 -11.31 6.08
N ASN A 59 8.12 -11.69 7.22
CA ASN A 59 7.39 -12.18 8.39
C ASN A 59 7.62 -11.29 9.64
N PRO A 60 7.00 -10.09 9.71
CA PRO A 60 7.09 -9.21 10.87
C PRO A 60 6.44 -9.82 12.12
N TYR A 61 6.89 -9.40 13.30
CA TYR A 61 6.12 -9.54 14.53
C TYR A 61 5.69 -8.15 15.00
N PHE A 62 4.40 -7.99 15.23
CA PHE A 62 3.86 -6.80 15.89
C PHE A 62 3.88 -7.07 17.40
N GLY A 63 4.97 -6.66 18.05
CA GLY A 63 5.23 -7.04 19.43
C GLY A 63 5.50 -8.55 19.53
N GLU A 64 4.56 -9.30 20.09
CA GLU A 64 4.64 -10.77 20.20
C GLU A 64 3.84 -11.50 19.12
N ARG A 65 3.03 -10.75 18.37
CA ARG A 65 2.10 -11.28 17.38
C ARG A 65 2.82 -11.53 16.07
N GLY A 66 2.95 -12.80 15.68
CA GLY A 66 3.54 -13.17 14.39
C GLY A 66 2.69 -12.72 13.20
N SER A 67 3.32 -12.60 12.05
CA SER A 67 2.66 -12.41 10.75
C SER A 67 3.51 -12.96 9.62
N TYR A 68 2.90 -13.17 8.46
CA TYR A 68 3.61 -13.48 7.22
C TYR A 68 3.00 -12.78 6.01
N ALA A 69 3.87 -12.44 5.07
CA ALA A 69 3.50 -11.90 3.77
C ALA A 69 4.39 -12.44 2.65
N GLY A 70 3.79 -12.67 1.49
CA GLY A 70 4.51 -13.10 0.30
C GLY A 70 3.55 -13.49 -0.84
N ILE A 71 4.06 -14.28 -1.77
CA ILE A 71 3.36 -14.68 -2.99
C ILE A 71 3.30 -16.19 -3.13
N GLN A 72 2.20 -16.72 -3.67
CA GLN A 72 2.02 -18.16 -3.85
C GLN A 72 1.56 -18.48 -5.28
N HIS A 73 1.84 -19.71 -5.68
CA HIS A 73 1.22 -20.35 -6.82
C HIS A 73 0.26 -21.43 -6.29
N GLN A 74 -1.03 -21.13 -6.35
CA GLN A 74 -2.12 -22.02 -5.98
C GLN A 74 -2.51 -22.92 -7.14
N LYS A 75 -2.98 -24.13 -6.83
CA LYS A 75 -3.61 -25.02 -7.81
C LYS A 75 -5.12 -24.93 -7.70
N ASP A 76 -5.79 -24.66 -8.82
CA ASP A 76 -7.26 -24.73 -8.97
C ASP A 76 -8.08 -23.95 -7.90
N LYS A 77 -7.46 -22.97 -7.22
CA LYS A 77 -8.14 -22.20 -6.18
C LYS A 77 -9.05 -21.16 -6.83
N ILE A 78 -10.35 -21.27 -6.58
CA ILE A 78 -11.37 -20.32 -7.03
C ILE A 78 -12.11 -19.80 -5.79
N LEU A 79 -12.17 -18.48 -5.65
CA LEU A 79 -12.97 -17.82 -4.61
C LEU A 79 -13.94 -16.88 -5.31
N GLU A 80 -15.24 -17.03 -5.02
CA GLU A 80 -16.31 -16.20 -5.61
C GLU A 80 -16.27 -16.14 -7.15
N GLY A 81 -15.89 -17.25 -7.79
CA GLY A 81 -15.77 -17.35 -9.25
C GLY A 81 -14.48 -16.76 -9.84
N VAL A 82 -13.60 -16.19 -9.02
CA VAL A 82 -12.30 -15.64 -9.45
C VAL A 82 -11.18 -16.65 -9.17
N PRO A 83 -10.34 -16.98 -10.17
CA PRO A 83 -9.15 -17.82 -9.95
C PRO A 83 -8.05 -17.10 -9.15
N PHE A 84 -7.50 -17.76 -8.15
CA PHE A 84 -6.39 -17.29 -7.29
C PHE A 84 -5.08 -18.03 -7.61
N VAL A 85 -4.87 -18.41 -8.87
CA VAL A 85 -3.70 -19.21 -9.32
C VAL A 85 -2.39 -18.58 -8.86
N TYR A 86 -2.23 -17.27 -9.10
CA TYR A 86 -1.15 -16.49 -8.54
C TYR A 86 -1.77 -15.48 -7.58
N ASN A 87 -1.39 -15.55 -6.32
CA ASN A 87 -1.92 -14.68 -5.28
C ASN A 87 -0.79 -14.12 -4.41
N ASN A 88 -1.10 -13.02 -3.73
CA ASN A 88 -0.35 -12.62 -2.55
C ASN A 88 -1.19 -12.91 -1.30
N ILE A 89 -0.51 -12.93 -0.15
CA ILE A 89 -1.15 -13.07 1.16
C ILE A 89 -0.50 -12.15 2.17
N PHE A 90 -1.29 -11.74 3.17
CA PHE A 90 -0.83 -11.14 4.42
C PHE A 90 -1.69 -11.65 5.55
N SER A 91 -1.06 -12.32 6.51
CA SER A 91 -1.76 -12.93 7.64
C SER A 91 -1.11 -12.53 8.95
N VAL A 92 -1.92 -12.32 9.98
CA VAL A 92 -1.48 -11.91 11.30
C VAL A 92 -2.20 -12.78 12.32
N TRP A 93 -1.43 -13.42 13.20
CA TRP A 93 -1.97 -14.32 14.22
C TRP A 93 -2.79 -13.58 15.27
N ASP A 94 -3.74 -14.28 15.87
CA ASP A 94 -4.32 -13.99 17.17
C ASP A 94 -3.30 -14.35 18.27
N MET A 95 -3.35 -13.68 19.43
CA MET A 95 -2.55 -14.07 20.59
C MET A 95 -3.24 -15.19 21.36
N LYS A 96 -4.57 -15.21 21.34
CA LYS A 96 -5.39 -16.30 21.84
C LYS A 96 -6.08 -17.00 20.69
N GLU A 97 -6.01 -18.33 20.69
CA GLU A 97 -6.76 -19.14 19.74
C GLU A 97 -8.27 -18.91 19.88
N THR A 98 -8.92 -18.60 18.77
CA THR A 98 -10.37 -18.36 18.67
C THR A 98 -11.07 -19.60 18.12
N THR A 99 -12.35 -19.78 18.41
CA THR A 99 -13.19 -20.79 17.73
C THR A 99 -13.62 -20.28 16.33
N PRO A 100 -14.11 -21.14 15.43
CA PRO A 100 -14.54 -20.70 14.09
C PRO A 100 -15.65 -19.64 14.06
N ASP A 101 -16.49 -19.60 15.10
CA ASP A 101 -17.61 -18.65 15.22
C ASP A 101 -17.19 -17.33 15.90
N GLU A 102 -15.98 -17.27 16.47
CA GLU A 102 -15.44 -16.07 17.10
C GLU A 102 -14.68 -15.21 16.08
N PRO A 103 -14.81 -13.88 16.15
CA PRO A 103 -14.02 -12.99 15.29
C PRO A 103 -12.54 -13.07 15.66
N THR A 104 -11.67 -12.85 14.67
CA THR A 104 -10.23 -12.69 14.90
C THR A 104 -9.96 -11.46 15.75
N GLU A 105 -8.90 -11.50 16.55
CA GLU A 105 -8.44 -10.36 17.35
C GLU A 105 -7.98 -9.22 16.44
N VAL A 106 -7.27 -9.58 15.36
CA VAL A 106 -6.86 -8.65 14.30
C VAL A 106 -8.03 -8.44 13.34
N LYS A 107 -8.33 -7.19 13.00
CA LYS A 107 -9.44 -6.84 12.11
C LYS A 107 -8.94 -6.25 10.81
N LEU A 108 -9.59 -6.60 9.70
CA LEU A 108 -9.36 -5.91 8.43
C LEU A 108 -9.95 -4.49 8.52
N GLU A 109 -9.13 -3.50 8.21
CA GLU A 109 -9.54 -2.08 8.12
C GLU A 109 -9.79 -1.68 6.67
N TYR A 110 -8.94 -2.13 5.76
CA TYR A 110 -9.04 -1.85 4.33
C TYR A 110 -8.60 -3.08 3.55
N GLY A 111 -9.29 -3.35 2.44
CA GLY A 111 -8.83 -4.26 1.39
C GLY A 111 -9.05 -3.62 0.03
N CYS A 112 -8.07 -3.75 -0.87
CA CYS A 112 -8.25 -3.30 -2.25
C CYS A 112 -9.33 -4.15 -2.97
N PRO A 113 -9.93 -3.63 -4.06
CA PRO A 113 -10.95 -4.37 -4.80
C PRO A 113 -10.46 -5.76 -5.22
N GLY A 114 -11.20 -6.81 -4.88
CA GLY A 114 -10.83 -8.21 -5.15
C GLY A 114 -10.02 -8.89 -4.04
N LEU A 115 -9.67 -8.18 -2.95
CA LEU A 115 -9.08 -8.81 -1.78
C LEU A 115 -10.12 -9.70 -1.08
N TYR A 116 -9.75 -10.95 -0.87
CA TYR A 116 -10.47 -11.88 -0.01
C TYR A 116 -9.86 -11.87 1.40
N SER A 117 -10.70 -11.92 2.43
CA SER A 117 -10.27 -11.97 3.83
C SER A 117 -11.05 -13.02 4.60
N ASN A 118 -10.36 -13.79 5.43
CA ASN A 118 -10.98 -14.83 6.27
C ASN A 118 -10.12 -15.11 7.52
N ARG A 119 -10.63 -15.92 8.43
CA ARG A 119 -9.88 -16.50 9.54
C ARG A 119 -9.04 -17.69 9.04
N PHE A 120 -7.79 -17.81 9.48
CA PHE A 120 -7.00 -19.05 9.34
C PHE A 120 -6.99 -19.88 10.64
N GLY A 121 -6.63 -21.16 10.53
CA GLY A 121 -6.62 -22.14 11.62
C GLY A 121 -5.63 -23.27 11.37
N GLY A 122 -5.41 -24.15 12.36
CA GLY A 122 -4.52 -25.33 12.26
C GLY A 122 -3.05 -25.07 12.63
N GLU A 123 -2.69 -23.80 12.78
CA GLU A 123 -1.35 -23.33 13.18
C GLU A 123 -1.46 -22.23 14.25
N GLY A 124 -2.49 -22.32 15.10
CA GLY A 124 -3.10 -21.17 15.75
C GLY A 124 -4.15 -20.52 14.84
N THR A 125 -4.67 -19.37 15.24
CA THR A 125 -5.71 -18.63 14.50
C THR A 125 -5.29 -17.22 14.21
N GLY A 126 -5.97 -16.56 13.28
CA GLY A 126 -5.74 -15.16 12.99
C GLY A 126 -6.43 -14.70 11.71
N LEU A 127 -6.18 -13.45 11.35
CA LEU A 127 -6.68 -12.86 10.11
C LEU A 127 -5.77 -13.27 8.95
N HIS A 128 -6.38 -13.74 7.86
CA HIS A 128 -5.74 -14.04 6.59
C HIS A 128 -6.34 -13.18 5.50
N THR A 129 -5.49 -12.54 4.70
CA THR A 129 -5.89 -11.89 3.46
C THR A 129 -5.25 -12.60 2.27
N SER A 130 -5.97 -12.62 1.15
CA SER A 130 -5.45 -13.10 -0.12
C SER A 130 -6.01 -12.27 -1.26
N HIS A 131 -5.16 -11.85 -2.20
CA HIS A 131 -5.59 -11.16 -3.41
C HIS A 131 -5.19 -11.97 -4.65
N PRO A 132 -6.05 -12.11 -5.68
CA PRO A 132 -5.70 -12.73 -6.95
C PRO A 132 -4.86 -11.76 -7.80
N MET A 133 -3.75 -11.27 -7.23
CA MET A 133 -2.77 -10.44 -7.92
C MET A 133 -2.02 -11.37 -8.86
N PRO A 134 -2.24 -11.33 -10.19
CA PRO A 134 -1.56 -12.24 -11.11
C PRO A 134 -0.11 -11.78 -11.24
N TRP A 135 0.70 -12.12 -10.25
CA TRP A 135 2.13 -11.92 -10.32
C TRP A 135 2.68 -12.81 -11.44
N LYS A 136 3.75 -12.35 -12.09
CA LYS A 136 4.41 -13.12 -13.15
C LYS A 136 5.78 -13.54 -12.69
N THR A 137 6.22 -14.69 -13.18
CA THR A 137 7.61 -15.09 -13.07
C THR A 137 8.52 -14.13 -13.86
N ASN A 138 9.82 -14.21 -13.59
CA ASN A 138 10.87 -13.42 -14.21
C ASN A 138 10.79 -11.89 -14.01
N GLN A 139 10.21 -11.45 -12.90
CA GLN A 139 10.30 -10.06 -12.48
C GLN A 139 10.49 -9.94 -10.97
N TRP A 140 10.96 -8.76 -10.56
CA TRP A 140 11.05 -8.41 -9.15
C TRP A 140 9.72 -7.85 -8.65
N TYR A 141 9.37 -8.25 -7.45
CA TYR A 141 8.39 -7.59 -6.60
C TYR A 141 9.07 -7.11 -5.33
N ALA A 142 8.62 -5.98 -4.81
CA ALA A 142 8.93 -5.58 -3.45
C ALA A 142 7.70 -5.65 -2.58
N THR A 143 7.87 -6.01 -1.32
CA THR A 143 6.84 -5.98 -0.28
C THR A 143 7.29 -5.03 0.82
N ALA A 144 6.42 -4.08 1.18
CA ALA A 144 6.60 -3.19 2.32
C ALA A 144 5.45 -3.41 3.33
N ILE A 145 5.81 -3.66 4.59
CA ILE A 145 4.87 -3.71 5.71
C ILE A 145 5.12 -2.48 6.58
N ARG A 146 4.17 -1.55 6.59
CA ARG A 146 4.24 -0.28 7.38
C ARG A 146 3.26 -0.38 8.53
N ARG A 147 3.71 -0.12 9.77
CA ARG A 147 2.79 0.15 10.89
C ARG A 147 2.56 1.64 11.09
N TRP A 148 1.45 2.06 11.68
CA TRP A 148 1.25 3.43 12.17
C TRP A 148 0.33 3.43 13.39
N TYR A 149 0.36 4.54 14.12
CA TYR A 149 -0.44 4.73 15.32
C TYR A 149 -1.17 6.06 15.23
N ILE A 150 -2.49 6.02 15.47
CA ILE A 150 -3.33 7.20 15.60
C ILE A 150 -3.42 7.51 17.09
N GLN A 151 -3.05 8.73 17.47
CA GLN A 151 -3.02 9.14 18.88
C GLN A 151 -4.41 8.92 19.52
N GLU A 152 -4.40 8.44 20.76
CA GLU A 152 -5.59 8.14 21.57
C GLU A 152 -6.33 6.84 21.21
N GLU A 153 -6.02 6.19 20.10
CA GLU A 153 -6.56 4.86 19.83
C GLU A 153 -5.90 3.78 20.69
N ASP A 154 -6.64 2.69 20.93
CA ASP A 154 -6.15 1.51 21.66
C ASP A 154 -5.61 0.41 20.73
N VAL A 155 -5.54 0.71 19.42
CA VAL A 155 -5.06 -0.21 18.38
C VAL A 155 -3.80 0.33 17.70
N THR A 156 -3.10 -0.55 16.98
CA THR A 156 -2.03 -0.21 16.05
C THR A 156 -2.47 -0.64 14.66
N HIS A 157 -2.22 0.20 13.66
CA HIS A 157 -2.54 -0.15 12.29
C HIS A 157 -1.30 -0.70 11.60
N ALA A 158 -1.50 -1.60 10.64
CA ALA A 158 -0.44 -2.01 9.74
C ALA A 158 -0.99 -2.29 8.35
N GLY A 159 -0.19 -2.03 7.32
CA GLY A 159 -0.60 -2.23 5.93
C GLY A 159 0.47 -2.92 5.09
N MET A 160 0.00 -3.71 4.12
CA MET A 160 0.83 -4.35 3.10
C MET A 160 0.75 -3.59 1.79
N PHE A 161 1.92 -3.20 1.29
CA PHE A 161 2.11 -2.53 0.01
C PHE A 161 3.06 -3.36 -0.83
N MET A 162 2.79 -3.52 -2.12
CA MET A 162 3.75 -4.15 -3.03
C MET A 162 4.05 -3.28 -4.22
N TYR A 163 5.29 -3.36 -4.71
CA TYR A 163 5.76 -2.72 -5.93
C TYR A 163 6.05 -3.78 -6.99
N SER A 164 5.54 -3.59 -8.20
CA SER A 164 5.97 -4.37 -9.37
C SER A 164 7.04 -3.59 -10.13
N TYR A 165 8.21 -4.19 -10.30
CA TYR A 165 9.29 -3.57 -11.07
C TYR A 165 9.02 -3.56 -12.57
N GLU A 166 8.18 -4.47 -13.08
CA GLU A 166 7.73 -4.50 -14.48
C GLU A 166 6.78 -3.33 -14.77
N THR A 167 5.70 -3.19 -14.00
CA THR A 167 4.70 -2.13 -14.23
C THR A 167 5.11 -0.78 -13.64
N LYS A 168 6.11 -0.78 -12.76
CA LYS A 168 6.62 0.35 -12.00
C LYS A 168 5.57 1.00 -11.10
N LYS A 169 4.61 0.23 -10.59
CA LYS A 169 3.52 0.71 -9.74
C LYS A 169 3.52 0.05 -8.38
N TRP A 170 3.11 0.83 -7.39
CA TRP A 170 2.72 0.36 -6.07
C TRP A 170 1.24 0.01 -6.02
N VAL A 171 0.90 -0.95 -5.17
CA VAL A 171 -0.47 -1.30 -4.79
C VAL A 171 -0.54 -1.44 -3.28
N HIS A 172 -1.49 -0.75 -2.65
CA HIS A 172 -1.86 -0.96 -1.25
C HIS A 172 -2.89 -2.08 -1.19
N PHE A 173 -2.52 -3.24 -0.65
CA PHE A 173 -3.39 -4.42 -0.67
C PHE A 173 -4.35 -4.46 0.50
N ALA A 174 -3.84 -4.23 1.71
CA ALA A 174 -4.66 -4.33 2.93
C ALA A 174 -4.10 -3.45 4.05
N SER A 175 -5.00 -2.93 4.88
CA SER A 175 -4.71 -2.42 6.22
C SER A 175 -5.41 -3.28 7.27
N VAL A 176 -4.76 -3.50 8.41
CA VAL A 176 -5.30 -4.26 9.55
C VAL A 176 -5.15 -3.48 10.86
N MET A 177 -6.10 -3.67 11.77
CA MET A 177 -6.04 -3.17 13.15
C MET A 177 -5.57 -4.29 14.08
N ILE A 178 -4.45 -4.03 14.78
CA ILE A 178 -3.85 -4.90 15.78
C ILE A 178 -4.28 -4.41 17.16
N PRO A 179 -4.86 -5.26 18.03
CA PRO A 179 -5.46 -4.85 19.30
C PRO A 179 -4.42 -4.65 20.38
N LYS A 180 -3.62 -3.60 20.24
CA LYS A 180 -2.71 -3.06 21.25
C LYS A 180 -2.21 -1.70 20.76
N LYS A 181 -2.12 -0.75 21.68
CA LYS A 181 -1.63 0.61 21.42
C LYS A 181 -0.16 0.64 21.00
N ASP A 182 0.11 1.40 19.93
CA ASP A 182 1.44 1.82 19.44
C ASP A 182 2.52 0.71 19.40
N VAL A 183 2.19 -0.46 18.87
CA VAL A 183 3.07 -1.62 18.79
C VAL A 183 4.07 -1.46 17.64
N LEU A 184 5.37 -1.48 17.97
CA LEU A 184 6.44 -1.54 16.98
C LEU A 184 6.55 -2.95 16.36
N ILE A 185 7.08 -3.00 15.14
CA ILE A 185 7.56 -4.26 14.57
C ILE A 185 8.79 -4.68 15.39
N LYS A 186 8.76 -5.85 16.03
CA LYS A 186 9.74 -6.34 17.01
C LYS A 186 10.45 -7.60 16.49
N ASN A 187 11.38 -7.40 15.57
CA ASN A 187 12.15 -8.48 14.95
C ASN A 187 13.61 -8.09 14.85
N LYS A 188 14.54 -8.82 15.47
CA LYS A 188 15.97 -8.66 15.13
C LYS A 188 16.28 -9.23 13.73
N THR A 189 15.43 -10.13 13.24
CA THR A 189 15.56 -10.79 11.93
C THR A 189 14.31 -10.57 11.09
N VAL A 190 14.49 -10.16 9.83
CA VAL A 190 13.40 -10.24 8.85
C VAL A 190 13.52 -11.58 8.14
N SER A 191 12.50 -12.42 8.33
CA SER A 191 12.45 -13.82 7.92
C SER A 191 11.56 -14.01 6.69
N GLY A 192 11.97 -14.92 5.82
CA GLY A 192 11.18 -15.48 4.72
C GLY A 192 11.51 -16.97 4.57
N PHE A 193 10.77 -17.68 3.73
CA PHE A 193 10.98 -19.10 3.48
C PHE A 193 10.32 -19.57 2.19
N LEU A 194 10.75 -20.74 1.71
CA LEU A 194 10.02 -21.51 0.73
C LEU A 194 9.14 -22.54 1.44
N GLU A 195 7.93 -22.74 0.96
CA GLU A 195 7.05 -23.78 1.47
C GLU A 195 6.33 -24.46 0.31
N ARG A 196 6.32 -25.79 0.33
CA ARG A 196 5.44 -26.62 -0.49
C ARG A 196 4.29 -27.08 0.40
N PHE A 197 3.20 -26.32 0.39
CA PHE A 197 2.06 -26.53 1.28
C PHE A 197 1.17 -27.71 0.84
N ALA A 198 1.32 -28.19 -0.40
CA ALA A 198 0.66 -29.38 -0.91
C ALA A 198 1.41 -29.94 -2.15
N GLY A 199 0.94 -31.07 -2.69
CA GLY A 199 1.51 -31.66 -3.89
C GLY A 199 2.89 -32.29 -3.70
N ASN A 200 3.58 -32.53 -4.81
CA ASN A 200 4.84 -33.28 -4.87
C ASN A 200 5.95 -32.53 -5.62
N ALA A 201 5.82 -31.20 -5.77
CA ALA A 201 6.79 -30.36 -6.44
C ALA A 201 8.21 -30.54 -5.88
N LEU A 202 9.19 -30.50 -6.77
CA LEU A 202 10.62 -30.62 -6.51
C LEU A 202 11.34 -29.51 -7.29
N GLY A 203 12.54 -29.12 -6.84
CA GLY A 203 13.34 -28.08 -7.47
C GLY A 203 12.75 -26.67 -7.42
N TYR A 204 11.68 -26.44 -6.65
CA TYR A 204 11.07 -25.12 -6.52
C TYR A 204 12.02 -24.15 -5.80
N HIS A 205 12.07 -22.92 -6.28
CA HIS A 205 13.05 -21.95 -5.81
C HIS A 205 12.65 -20.50 -6.04
N GLY A 206 13.29 -19.60 -5.32
CA GLY A 206 13.11 -18.16 -5.45
C GLY A 206 14.41 -17.42 -5.14
N ILE A 207 14.49 -16.18 -5.60
CA ILE A 207 15.64 -15.30 -5.35
C ILE A 207 15.15 -14.14 -4.47
N TYR A 208 15.82 -13.99 -3.34
CA TYR A 208 15.55 -12.99 -2.32
C TYR A 208 16.49 -11.82 -2.50
N GLY A 209 15.91 -10.63 -2.61
CA GLY A 209 16.61 -9.40 -2.92
C GLY A 209 17.01 -8.60 -1.69
N GLN A 210 16.96 -7.27 -1.83
CA GLN A 210 17.41 -6.36 -0.78
C GLN A 210 16.38 -6.27 0.34
N HIS A 211 16.85 -6.32 1.59
CA HIS A 211 16.01 -6.19 2.77
C HIS A 211 16.37 -4.89 3.51
N PHE A 212 15.37 -4.16 4.00
CA PHE A 212 15.60 -2.94 4.76
C PHE A 212 14.63 -2.83 5.93
N LYS A 213 15.06 -2.11 6.96
CA LYS A 213 14.18 -1.57 8.00
C LYS A 213 14.20 -0.06 7.97
N MET A 214 13.06 0.55 8.21
CA MET A 214 12.95 1.97 8.54
C MET A 214 12.64 2.11 10.03
N HIS A 215 13.35 3.01 10.72
CA HIS A 215 13.14 3.31 12.14
C HIS A 215 12.13 4.44 12.34
N SER A 216 11.75 4.69 13.60
CA SER A 216 10.76 5.73 13.95
C SER A 216 11.22 7.15 13.65
N ASP A 217 12.53 7.38 13.56
CA ASP A 217 13.11 8.66 13.12
C ASP A 217 13.20 8.78 11.58
N GLY A 218 12.74 7.77 10.83
CA GLY A 218 12.80 7.70 9.37
C GLY A 218 14.15 7.25 8.81
N SER A 219 15.14 6.94 9.65
CA SER A 219 16.42 6.41 9.19
C SER A 219 16.29 4.96 8.71
N TRP A 220 17.14 4.57 7.76
CA TRP A 220 17.13 3.25 7.12
C TRP A 220 18.32 2.40 7.57
N GLU A 221 18.07 1.12 7.85
CA GLU A 221 19.07 0.12 8.19
C GLU A 221 19.08 -1.03 7.19
N LYS A 222 20.29 -1.54 6.92
CA LYS A 222 20.56 -2.73 6.11
C LYS A 222 20.90 -3.90 7.04
N PRO A 223 20.66 -5.15 6.62
CA PRO A 223 21.12 -6.30 7.38
C PRO A 223 22.66 -6.33 7.47
N LEU A 224 23.15 -6.83 8.60
CA LEU A 224 24.56 -7.13 8.84
C LEU A 224 25.03 -8.31 7.98
N TYR A 225 24.15 -9.30 7.83
CA TYR A 225 24.33 -10.51 7.03
C TYR A 225 22.97 -11.21 6.87
N TYR A 226 22.95 -12.23 6.02
CA TYR A 226 21.82 -13.13 5.84
C TYR A 226 22.21 -14.54 6.26
N LYS A 227 21.25 -15.28 6.80
CA LYS A 227 21.41 -16.67 7.22
C LYS A 227 20.32 -17.50 6.57
N ALA A 228 20.70 -18.45 5.73
CA ALA A 228 19.79 -19.46 5.21
C ALA A 228 19.88 -20.72 6.07
N SER A 229 18.75 -21.41 6.28
CA SER A 229 18.70 -22.62 7.09
C SER A 229 17.73 -23.67 6.55
N ALA A 230 18.06 -24.94 6.78
CA ALA A 230 17.25 -26.09 6.40
C ALA A 230 15.89 -26.08 7.13
N GLY A 231 14.83 -26.51 6.45
CA GLY A 231 13.56 -26.90 7.09
C GLY A 231 13.58 -28.29 7.74
N GLY A 232 14.60 -29.09 7.43
CA GLY A 232 14.73 -30.46 7.91
C GLY A 232 16.08 -31.05 7.54
N SER A 233 16.09 -32.09 6.70
CA SER A 233 17.35 -32.69 6.23
C SER A 233 18.23 -31.64 5.53
N PRO A 234 19.52 -31.54 5.85
CA PRO A 234 20.41 -30.58 5.20
C PRO A 234 20.58 -30.86 3.70
N ARG A 235 20.38 -32.12 3.25
CA ARG A 235 20.55 -32.50 1.85
C ARG A 235 19.45 -32.00 0.92
N THR A 236 18.27 -31.67 1.45
CA THR A 236 17.07 -31.45 0.62
C THR A 236 16.84 -30.01 0.17
N TRP A 237 17.77 -29.12 0.50
CA TRP A 237 17.73 -27.70 0.18
C TRP A 237 19.12 -27.20 -0.22
N ASN A 238 19.19 -26.04 -0.84
CA ASN A 238 20.43 -25.29 -0.98
C ASN A 238 20.18 -23.77 -0.93
N ALA A 239 21.24 -23.01 -0.66
CA ALA A 239 21.28 -21.58 -0.88
C ALA A 239 22.62 -21.15 -1.46
N GLU A 240 22.57 -20.17 -2.35
CA GLU A 240 23.73 -19.60 -3.03
C GLU A 240 23.54 -18.10 -3.24
N SER A 241 24.65 -17.34 -3.27
CA SER A 241 24.59 -15.96 -3.71
C SER A 241 24.53 -15.91 -5.24
N VAL A 242 23.69 -15.03 -5.76
CA VAL A 242 23.46 -14.85 -7.20
C VAL A 242 23.55 -13.37 -7.58
N ASN A 243 23.45 -13.07 -8.88
CA ASN A 243 23.47 -11.69 -9.42
C ASN A 243 24.69 -10.89 -8.96
N SER A 244 25.90 -11.43 -9.16
CA SER A 244 27.14 -10.76 -8.71
C SER A 244 27.17 -10.50 -7.20
N ASN A 245 26.68 -11.47 -6.42
CA ASN A 245 26.61 -11.45 -4.97
C ASN A 245 25.70 -10.35 -4.38
N THR A 246 24.64 -9.94 -5.07
CA THR A 246 23.67 -8.97 -4.52
C THR A 246 22.42 -9.62 -3.93
N ASN A 247 22.15 -10.89 -4.27
CA ASN A 247 20.92 -11.58 -3.91
C ASN A 247 21.20 -13.02 -3.47
N ILE A 248 20.22 -13.68 -2.86
CA ILE A 248 20.33 -15.06 -2.38
C ILE A 248 19.24 -15.90 -3.03
N LYS A 249 19.64 -16.96 -3.73
CA LYS A 249 18.71 -17.99 -4.21
C LYS A 249 18.52 -19.02 -3.11
N LEU A 250 17.27 -19.32 -2.76
CA LEU A 250 16.90 -20.51 -2.00
C LEU A 250 16.28 -21.53 -2.95
N ILE A 251 16.59 -22.81 -2.76
CA ILE A 251 15.99 -23.92 -3.50
C ILE A 251 15.70 -25.10 -2.56
N ALA A 252 14.58 -25.78 -2.81
CA ALA A 252 14.20 -27.01 -2.14
C ALA A 252 13.78 -28.10 -3.13
N GLY A 253 13.79 -29.35 -2.66
CA GLY A 253 13.28 -30.48 -3.43
C GLY A 253 14.29 -31.07 -4.39
N GLY A 254 15.46 -31.46 -3.88
CA GLY A 254 16.48 -32.22 -4.60
C GLY A 254 17.53 -32.75 -3.62
N ASP A 255 18.52 -33.50 -4.09
CA ASP A 255 19.69 -33.86 -3.26
C ASP A 255 20.85 -32.93 -3.63
N PHE A 256 21.17 -32.00 -2.73
CA PHE A 256 22.21 -30.99 -2.91
C PHE A 256 23.51 -31.36 -2.20
N GLU A 257 23.62 -32.58 -1.65
CA GLU A 257 24.80 -33.10 -0.95
C GLU A 257 25.31 -32.22 0.20
N ASN A 258 24.47 -31.30 0.69
CA ASN A 258 24.78 -30.43 1.81
C ASN A 258 24.87 -31.25 3.11
N ASP A 259 25.92 -31.00 3.88
CA ASP A 259 26.16 -31.57 5.22
C ASP A 259 25.78 -30.61 6.36
N LYS A 260 25.69 -29.31 6.07
CA LYS A 260 25.33 -28.26 7.01
C LYS A 260 23.87 -27.88 6.92
N LYS A 261 23.27 -27.57 8.08
CA LYS A 261 21.90 -27.07 8.19
C LYS A 261 21.79 -25.57 7.93
N GLU A 262 22.89 -24.85 7.83
CA GLU A 262 22.89 -23.39 7.77
C GLU A 262 24.02 -22.87 6.86
N LYS A 263 23.76 -21.73 6.20
CA LYS A 263 24.73 -20.98 5.40
C LYS A 263 24.59 -19.49 5.70
N GLU A 264 25.72 -18.81 5.93
CA GLU A 264 25.76 -17.35 6.13
C GLU A 264 26.22 -16.66 4.84
N PHE A 265 25.61 -15.51 4.53
CA PHE A 265 25.91 -14.71 3.35
C PHE A 265 26.07 -13.25 3.73
N LYS A 266 27.10 -12.62 3.17
CA LYS A 266 27.27 -11.16 3.14
C LYS A 266 27.13 -10.71 1.70
N VAL A 267 25.92 -10.32 1.33
CA VAL A 267 25.62 -9.81 -0.02
C VAL A 267 25.91 -8.32 -0.13
N ASN A 268 26.16 -7.90 -1.35
CA ASN A 268 26.47 -6.54 -1.71
C ASN A 268 25.18 -5.69 -1.80
N GLN A 269 24.83 -5.03 -0.70
CA GLN A 269 23.69 -4.10 -0.63
C GLN A 269 24.15 -2.65 -0.60
N PHE A 270 24.30 -2.05 -1.78
CA PHE A 270 24.87 -0.71 -1.94
C PHE A 270 23.89 0.40 -1.55
N ASP A 271 22.63 0.27 -1.95
CA ASP A 271 21.60 1.29 -1.75
C ASP A 271 21.39 1.61 -0.27
N LYS A 272 21.25 2.90 0.07
CA LYS A 272 21.04 3.36 1.46
C LYS A 272 19.59 3.21 1.93
N ARG A 273 18.65 3.15 0.99
CA ARG A 273 17.21 2.94 1.18
C ARG A 273 16.65 2.18 -0.03
N PRO A 274 15.47 1.55 0.06
CA PRO A 274 14.90 0.82 -1.07
C PRO A 274 14.82 1.65 -2.35
N LYS A 275 15.21 1.07 -3.49
CA LYS A 275 15.23 1.76 -4.79
C LYS A 275 13.90 2.42 -5.22
N PRO A 276 12.71 1.84 -4.97
CA PRO A 276 11.45 2.44 -5.40
C PRO A 276 10.92 3.55 -4.47
N THR A 277 11.66 3.90 -3.41
CA THR A 277 11.29 5.02 -2.52
C THR A 277 11.53 6.36 -3.24
N LYS A 278 10.45 7.07 -3.55
CA LYS A 278 10.46 8.40 -4.17
C LYS A 278 9.42 9.30 -3.49
N ALA A 279 9.63 10.61 -3.46
CA ALA A 279 8.61 11.52 -2.94
C ALA A 279 7.25 11.26 -3.61
N PRO A 280 6.14 11.19 -2.85
CA PRO A 280 4.81 10.99 -3.40
C PRO A 280 4.37 12.21 -4.21
N ARG A 281 3.44 12.04 -5.16
CA ARG A 281 2.87 13.15 -5.94
C ARG A 281 1.35 13.08 -5.99
N ILE A 282 0.73 14.24 -5.84
CA ILE A 282 -0.70 14.46 -6.06
C ILE A 282 -0.89 14.88 -7.53
N ASP A 283 -1.59 14.07 -8.32
CA ASP A 283 -1.82 14.35 -9.73
C ASP A 283 -2.92 15.41 -9.90
N ALA A 284 -4.07 15.18 -9.28
CA ALA A 284 -5.20 16.10 -9.30
C ALA A 284 -5.86 16.25 -7.92
N ILE A 285 -6.44 17.43 -7.69
CA ILE A 285 -7.31 17.76 -6.55
C ILE A 285 -8.56 18.48 -7.09
N SER A 286 -9.73 18.18 -6.51
CA SER A 286 -11.01 18.80 -6.85
C SER A 286 -11.85 19.04 -5.62
N THR A 287 -12.69 20.07 -5.66
CA THR A 287 -13.54 20.51 -4.55
C THR A 287 -15.00 20.60 -4.96
N GLU A 288 -15.91 20.30 -4.03
CA GLU A 288 -17.35 20.44 -4.19
C GLU A 288 -17.93 20.95 -2.86
N LEU A 289 -18.57 22.12 -2.89
CA LEU A 289 -19.18 22.72 -1.70
C LEU A 289 -20.61 22.16 -1.51
N LEU A 290 -20.83 21.48 -0.40
CA LEU A 290 -22.09 20.84 -0.01
C LEU A 290 -22.69 21.56 1.20
N SER A 291 -23.49 22.60 0.97
CA SER A 291 -24.07 23.46 2.03
C SER A 291 -23.01 23.99 3.02
N ASP A 292 -22.76 23.28 4.13
CA ASP A 292 -21.78 23.63 5.18
C ASP A 292 -20.53 22.74 5.18
N THR A 293 -20.37 21.88 4.18
CA THR A 293 -19.32 20.86 4.12
C THR A 293 -18.59 20.92 2.79
N LEU A 294 -17.26 21.04 2.82
CA LEU A 294 -16.43 20.96 1.63
C LEU A 294 -16.01 19.52 1.39
N LYS A 295 -16.41 18.95 0.26
CA LYS A 295 -15.87 17.70 -0.23
C LYS A 295 -14.60 17.96 -1.02
N VAL A 296 -13.51 17.29 -0.67
CA VAL A 296 -12.20 17.39 -1.33
C VAL A 296 -11.79 16.01 -1.81
N SER A 297 -11.58 15.85 -3.12
CA SER A 297 -11.15 14.58 -3.74
C SER A 297 -9.78 14.73 -4.37
N TRP A 298 -8.96 13.69 -4.38
CA TRP A 298 -7.64 13.72 -5.01
C TRP A 298 -7.22 12.38 -5.62
N THR A 299 -6.25 12.45 -6.53
CA THR A 299 -5.58 11.30 -7.12
C THR A 299 -4.07 11.41 -6.90
N VAL A 300 -3.38 10.28 -6.90
CA VAL A 300 -1.93 10.19 -6.65
C VAL A 300 -1.25 9.36 -7.72
N ASP A 301 0.03 9.61 -7.95
CA ASP A 301 0.84 8.81 -8.87
C ASP A 301 1.28 7.50 -8.21
N ASP A 302 0.61 6.40 -8.54
CA ASP A 302 0.93 5.06 -8.02
C ASP A 302 2.33 4.56 -8.48
N GLY A 303 3.01 5.25 -9.38
CA GLY A 303 4.41 4.99 -9.73
C GLY A 303 5.42 5.53 -8.71
N LEU A 304 4.96 6.34 -7.74
CA LEU A 304 5.74 6.92 -6.65
C LEU A 304 5.29 6.32 -5.30
N SER A 305 5.91 6.76 -4.20
CA SER A 305 5.66 6.11 -2.90
C SER A 305 4.19 6.27 -2.46
N PRO A 306 3.57 5.20 -1.91
CA PRO A 306 2.18 5.24 -1.46
C PRO A 306 1.95 6.28 -0.36
N GLN A 307 0.80 6.94 -0.39
CA GLN A 307 0.30 7.79 0.70
C GLN A 307 0.17 6.99 2.01
N LEU A 308 0.58 7.60 3.12
CA LEU A 308 0.28 7.17 4.50
C LEU A 308 -0.75 8.11 5.14
N SER A 309 -0.53 9.42 4.99
CA SER A 309 -1.40 10.47 5.52
C SER A 309 -1.65 11.58 4.52
N TYR A 310 -2.65 12.39 4.81
CA TYR A 310 -2.92 13.64 4.13
C TYR A 310 -3.16 14.76 5.15
N ALA A 311 -2.89 15.99 4.71
CA ALA A 311 -3.27 17.23 5.39
C ALA A 311 -3.91 18.17 4.37
N ILE A 312 -5.12 18.61 4.66
CA ILE A 312 -5.88 19.58 3.88
C ILE A 312 -6.07 20.83 4.72
N GLU A 313 -5.82 21.98 4.12
CA GLU A 313 -6.14 23.28 4.71
C GLU A 313 -7.04 24.08 3.77
N VAL A 314 -8.00 24.79 4.36
CA VAL A 314 -8.88 25.72 3.67
C VAL A 314 -8.56 27.12 4.17
N ARG A 315 -8.27 28.04 3.25
CA ARG A 315 -7.80 29.40 3.55
C ARG A 315 -8.57 30.43 2.75
N GLU A 316 -8.83 31.59 3.34
CA GLU A 316 -9.47 32.73 2.66
C GLU A 316 -8.42 33.65 2.01
N LYS A 317 -8.85 34.43 1.00
CA LYS A 317 -8.10 35.49 0.30
C LYS A 317 -6.96 35.02 -0.60
N GLU A 318 -6.08 34.15 -0.10
CA GLU A 318 -4.93 33.63 -0.83
C GLU A 318 -4.44 32.30 -0.24
N ILE A 319 -3.52 31.62 -0.95
CA ILE A 319 -2.99 30.30 -0.56
C ILE A 319 -2.34 30.31 0.84
N ASN A 320 -1.75 31.43 1.24
CA ASN A 320 -1.13 31.61 2.56
C ASN A 320 -1.97 32.50 3.50
N GLY A 321 -3.25 32.69 3.18
CA GLY A 321 -4.16 33.53 3.95
C GLY A 321 -4.65 32.88 5.25
N THR A 322 -5.66 33.50 5.85
CA THR A 322 -6.22 33.06 7.14
C THR A 322 -6.72 31.62 7.06
N LEU A 323 -6.36 30.78 8.03
CA LEU A 323 -6.88 29.41 8.14
C LEU A 323 -8.37 29.45 8.52
N VAL A 324 -9.19 28.75 7.76
CA VAL A 324 -10.64 28.66 7.95
C VAL A 324 -11.03 27.30 8.50
N ALA A 325 -10.48 26.25 7.91
CA ALA A 325 -10.69 24.86 8.33
C ALA A 325 -9.48 24.03 7.95
N GLN A 326 -9.27 22.92 8.64
CA GLN A 326 -8.24 21.95 8.30
C GLN A 326 -8.68 20.54 8.65
N GLU A 327 -8.13 19.56 7.95
CA GLU A 327 -8.26 18.16 8.29
C GLU A 327 -6.95 17.43 7.99
N SER A 328 -6.53 16.54 8.89
CA SER A 328 -5.41 15.63 8.65
C SER A 328 -5.74 14.25 9.20
N LYS A 329 -5.45 13.18 8.44
CA LYS A 329 -5.64 11.79 8.89
C LYS A 329 -4.51 10.89 8.43
N LEU A 330 -4.21 9.87 9.24
CA LEU A 330 -3.37 8.72 8.90
C LEU A 330 -4.26 7.64 8.28
N MET A 331 -4.49 7.75 6.97
CA MET A 331 -5.39 6.86 6.23
C MET A 331 -4.82 6.59 4.83
N PRO A 332 -4.01 5.53 4.64
CA PRO A 332 -3.29 5.28 3.39
C PRO A 332 -4.18 5.17 2.14
N HIS A 333 -5.39 4.63 2.31
CA HIS A 333 -6.34 4.37 1.24
C HIS A 333 -7.26 5.56 0.92
N GLN A 334 -7.32 6.59 1.77
CA GLN A 334 -8.25 7.70 1.60
C GLN A 334 -7.88 8.56 0.38
N ARG A 335 -8.88 8.89 -0.45
CA ARG A 335 -8.76 9.78 -1.62
C ARG A 335 -9.86 10.85 -1.69
N LEU A 336 -10.64 10.96 -0.62
CA LEU A 336 -11.81 11.82 -0.50
C LEU A 336 -11.96 12.27 0.96
N ALA A 337 -12.21 13.53 1.23
CA ALA A 337 -12.43 14.05 2.58
C ALA A 337 -13.65 14.99 2.59
N TYR A 338 -14.32 15.08 3.73
CA TYR A 338 -15.44 15.98 3.97
C TYR A 338 -15.07 16.88 5.14
N ILE A 339 -14.87 18.16 4.86
CA ILE A 339 -14.38 19.15 5.82
C ILE A 339 -15.55 20.04 6.19
N LYS A 340 -15.95 20.01 7.45
CA LYS A 340 -16.99 20.92 7.96
C LYS A 340 -16.45 22.35 7.96
N LEU A 341 -17.19 23.25 7.33
CA LEU A 341 -16.85 24.67 7.25
C LEU A 341 -17.60 25.46 8.33
N PRO A 342 -17.07 26.63 8.75
CA PRO A 342 -17.79 27.56 9.61
C PRO A 342 -19.12 28.01 9.00
N GLN A 343 -20.18 28.18 9.82
CA GLN A 343 -21.54 28.48 9.35
C GLN A 343 -21.72 29.84 8.63
N ASN A 344 -20.77 30.77 8.79
CA ASN A 344 -20.87 32.13 8.25
C ASN A 344 -19.66 32.48 7.39
N LEU A 345 -19.37 31.66 6.37
CA LEU A 345 -18.36 32.03 5.38
C LEU A 345 -18.82 33.28 4.63
N MET A 346 -17.90 34.24 4.51
CA MET A 346 -18.12 35.41 3.70
C MET A 346 -18.13 34.99 2.22
N PRO A 347 -18.99 35.59 1.38
CA PRO A 347 -18.92 35.35 -0.04
C PRO A 347 -17.52 35.64 -0.59
N GLY A 348 -17.07 34.79 -1.51
CA GLY A 348 -15.79 34.94 -2.18
C GLY A 348 -14.98 33.66 -2.29
N LYS A 349 -13.73 33.85 -2.70
CA LYS A 349 -12.82 32.77 -3.09
C LYS A 349 -12.05 32.21 -1.92
N TYR A 350 -12.09 30.89 -1.79
CA TYR A 350 -11.33 30.12 -0.82
C TYR A 350 -10.34 29.19 -1.52
N PHE A 351 -9.17 29.04 -0.92
CA PHE A 351 -8.08 28.22 -1.41
C PHE A 351 -7.98 26.95 -0.58
N VAL A 352 -7.75 25.84 -1.26
CA VAL A 352 -7.60 24.51 -0.65
C VAL A 352 -6.22 24.01 -1.00
N THR A 353 -5.43 23.71 0.02
CA THR A 353 -4.12 23.06 -0.14
C THR A 353 -4.21 21.62 0.33
N LEU A 354 -3.49 20.73 -0.34
CA LEU A 354 -3.33 19.33 0.03
C LEU A 354 -1.84 18.99 0.01
N LYS A 355 -1.39 18.36 1.09
CA LYS A 355 -0.09 17.72 1.19
C LYS A 355 -0.27 16.27 1.64
N ILE A 356 0.50 15.35 1.07
CA ILE A 356 0.51 13.94 1.48
C ILE A 356 1.90 13.55 1.96
N THR A 357 1.95 12.70 2.99
CA THR A 357 3.18 12.06 3.45
C THR A 357 3.11 10.58 3.10
N SER A 358 4.17 10.03 2.54
CA SER A 358 4.22 8.63 2.10
C SER A 358 4.49 7.66 3.23
N ILE A 359 4.33 6.36 2.95
CA ILE A 359 4.70 5.26 3.87
C ILE A 359 6.19 5.24 4.24
N PHE A 360 7.03 5.97 3.51
CA PHE A 360 8.47 6.12 3.76
C PHE A 360 8.83 7.48 4.38
N ASN A 361 7.83 8.23 4.87
CA ASN A 361 7.97 9.57 5.47
C ASN A 361 8.49 10.65 4.50
N ASP A 362 8.57 10.38 3.20
CA ASP A 362 8.79 11.43 2.19
C ASP A 362 7.48 12.21 1.98
N ASP A 363 7.57 13.53 1.93
CA ASP A 363 6.44 14.44 1.68
C ASP A 363 6.26 14.76 0.19
N SER A 364 5.03 15.03 -0.23
CA SER A 364 4.74 15.62 -1.54
C SER A 364 4.98 17.13 -1.55
N ASP A 365 5.11 17.68 -2.76
CA ASP A 365 4.82 19.09 -2.98
C ASP A 365 3.34 19.38 -2.63
N VAL A 366 3.06 20.63 -2.23
CA VAL A 366 1.70 21.07 -1.93
C VAL A 366 0.93 21.25 -3.24
N LYS A 367 -0.22 20.59 -3.37
CA LYS A 367 -1.17 20.83 -4.47
C LYS A 367 -2.24 21.81 -3.99
N CYS A 368 -2.66 22.73 -4.86
CA CYS A 368 -3.72 23.68 -4.53
C CYS A 368 -4.86 23.68 -5.54
N THR A 369 -6.04 24.07 -5.08
CA THR A 369 -7.21 24.44 -5.87
C THR A 369 -8.00 25.52 -5.12
N SER A 370 -9.15 25.93 -5.66
CA SER A 370 -10.03 26.91 -5.03
C SER A 370 -11.50 26.58 -5.26
N PHE A 371 -12.37 27.09 -4.39
CA PHE A 371 -13.81 27.11 -4.58
C PHE A 371 -14.37 28.49 -4.24
N GLU A 372 -15.55 28.80 -4.76
CA GLU A 372 -16.26 30.04 -4.47
C GLU A 372 -17.41 29.75 -3.49
N VAL A 373 -17.58 30.64 -2.52
CA VAL A 373 -18.76 30.67 -1.65
C VAL A 373 -19.68 31.77 -2.15
N ASN A 374 -20.88 31.39 -2.59
CA ASN A 374 -21.94 32.31 -2.98
C ASN A 374 -23.09 32.14 -1.97
N ASN A 375 -23.42 33.19 -1.21
CA ASN A 375 -24.56 33.16 -0.28
C ASN A 375 -25.91 33.42 -0.96
N SER A 376 -25.94 33.44 -2.30
CA SER A 376 -27.14 33.76 -3.04
C SER A 376 -28.00 32.54 -3.31
N ILE A 377 -29.31 32.76 -3.26
CA ILE A 377 -30.34 31.80 -3.68
C ILE A 377 -30.66 31.90 -5.19
N TYR A 378 -30.03 32.82 -5.92
CA TYR A 378 -30.29 33.07 -7.33
C TYR A 378 -29.30 32.33 -8.24
N PRO A 379 -29.71 31.94 -9.46
CA PRO A 379 -28.82 31.30 -10.43
C PRO A 379 -27.65 32.23 -10.84
N VAL A 380 -26.49 31.67 -11.14
CA VAL A 380 -25.37 32.45 -11.69
C VAL A 380 -25.75 33.02 -13.05
N TRP A 381 -25.40 34.28 -13.32
CA TRP A 381 -25.65 34.93 -14.61
C TRP A 381 -24.94 34.20 -15.76
N ASP A 382 -25.63 34.02 -16.88
CA ASP A 382 -25.18 33.34 -18.08
C ASP A 382 -25.41 34.24 -19.30
N LYS A 383 -24.35 34.47 -20.08
CA LYS A 383 -24.33 35.37 -21.23
C LYS A 383 -25.33 34.99 -22.34
N SER A 384 -25.71 33.73 -22.43
CA SER A 384 -26.60 33.19 -23.46
C SER A 384 -28.07 33.13 -23.02
N THR A 385 -28.36 33.37 -21.75
CA THR A 385 -29.71 33.33 -21.20
C THR A 385 -30.46 34.64 -21.46
N ILE A 386 -31.74 34.53 -21.84
CA ILE A 386 -32.65 35.68 -21.96
C ILE A 386 -33.27 35.93 -20.58
N TYR A 387 -33.11 37.15 -20.08
CA TYR A 387 -33.66 37.59 -18.80
C TYR A 387 -34.81 38.57 -19.02
N GLN A 388 -35.90 38.40 -18.27
CA GLN A 388 -37.06 39.28 -18.23
C GLN A 388 -37.04 40.19 -16.99
N HIS A 389 -37.88 41.22 -16.97
CA HIS A 389 -38.04 42.06 -15.78
C HIS A 389 -38.33 41.21 -14.54
N GLY A 390 -37.55 41.39 -13.47
CA GLY A 390 -37.72 40.70 -12.19
C GLY A 390 -36.94 39.40 -12.07
N ASP A 391 -36.32 38.90 -13.15
CA ASP A 391 -35.42 37.75 -13.06
C ASP A 391 -34.20 38.10 -12.20
N ARG A 392 -33.80 37.19 -11.33
CA ARG A 392 -32.70 37.41 -10.39
C ARG A 392 -31.55 36.46 -10.67
N VAL A 393 -30.34 36.98 -10.57
CA VAL A 393 -29.10 36.24 -10.80
C VAL A 393 -28.03 36.66 -9.80
N THR A 394 -27.01 35.83 -9.64
CA THR A 394 -25.76 36.18 -8.99
C THR A 394 -24.68 36.42 -10.02
N PHE A 395 -23.97 37.53 -9.89
CA PHE A 395 -22.82 37.87 -10.72
C PHE A 395 -21.81 38.66 -9.87
N ASP A 396 -20.54 38.24 -9.94
CA ASP A 396 -19.43 38.83 -9.17
C ASP A 396 -19.76 38.96 -7.66
N ASN A 397 -20.18 37.84 -7.05
CA ASN A 397 -20.55 37.71 -5.64
C ASN A 397 -21.64 38.68 -5.15
N SER A 398 -22.41 39.27 -6.06
CA SER A 398 -23.53 40.14 -5.76
C SER A 398 -24.79 39.65 -6.46
N ASP A 399 -25.94 39.94 -5.86
CA ASP A 399 -27.24 39.62 -6.44
C ASP A 399 -27.76 40.78 -7.28
N TRP A 400 -28.44 40.43 -8.36
CA TRP A 400 -28.93 41.38 -9.34
C TRP A 400 -30.33 40.99 -9.78
N GLU A 401 -31.18 41.99 -10.02
CA GLU A 401 -32.50 41.84 -10.61
C GLU A 401 -32.54 42.54 -11.97
N ALA A 402 -32.99 41.84 -13.02
CA ALA A 402 -33.15 42.40 -14.34
C ALA A 402 -34.25 43.46 -14.34
N ARG A 403 -33.95 44.65 -14.84
CA ARG A 403 -34.91 45.76 -14.90
C ARG A 403 -35.84 45.70 -16.10
N TRP A 404 -35.41 45.02 -17.17
CA TRP A 404 -36.19 44.77 -18.37
C TRP A 404 -35.53 43.64 -19.16
N TRP A 405 -36.16 43.28 -20.27
CA TRP A 405 -35.66 42.27 -21.19
C TRP A 405 -34.19 42.51 -21.57
N ASN A 406 -33.32 41.54 -21.35
CA ASN A 406 -31.93 41.61 -21.77
C ASN A 406 -31.33 40.22 -22.08
N VAL A 407 -30.26 40.21 -22.86
CA VAL A 407 -29.44 39.02 -23.18
C VAL A 407 -28.00 39.46 -23.41
N GLY A 408 -27.04 38.71 -22.85
CA GLY A 408 -25.61 38.97 -23.03
C GLY A 408 -25.07 40.26 -22.41
N GLN A 409 -25.89 41.03 -21.70
CA GLN A 409 -25.50 42.25 -20.98
C GLN A 409 -25.12 41.90 -19.54
N GLU A 410 -23.84 42.07 -19.19
CA GLU A 410 -23.30 41.74 -17.87
C GLU A 410 -23.88 42.65 -16.76
N PRO A 411 -24.23 42.09 -15.57
CA PRO A 411 -24.63 42.89 -14.42
C PRO A 411 -23.52 43.82 -13.94
N GLN A 412 -23.79 45.12 -13.96
CA GLN A 412 -22.84 46.16 -13.56
C GLN A 412 -23.58 47.41 -13.10
N VAL A 413 -22.93 48.23 -12.25
CA VAL A 413 -23.44 49.55 -11.88
C VAL A 413 -22.94 50.57 -12.89
N THR A 414 -23.84 51.23 -13.62
CA THR A 414 -23.52 52.34 -14.53
C THR A 414 -23.88 53.69 -13.89
N THR A 415 -23.34 54.79 -14.43
CA THR A 415 -23.74 56.15 -14.03
C THR A 415 -24.21 56.92 -15.28
N PRO A 416 -25.47 57.39 -15.34
CA PRO A 416 -26.52 57.21 -14.34
C PRO A 416 -26.97 55.74 -14.22
N SER A 417 -27.48 55.37 -13.04
CA SER A 417 -27.88 53.98 -12.77
C SER A 417 -29.09 53.54 -13.57
N SER A 418 -29.82 54.47 -14.18
CA SER A 418 -30.91 54.22 -15.14
C SER A 418 -30.47 53.45 -16.37
N ASP A 419 -29.17 53.47 -16.69
CA ASP A 419 -28.67 52.94 -17.96
C ASP A 419 -28.24 51.46 -17.83
N SER A 420 -28.20 50.94 -16.60
CA SER A 420 -27.93 49.52 -16.36
C SER A 420 -29.21 48.71 -16.53
N THR A 421 -29.09 47.60 -17.26
CA THR A 421 -30.16 46.59 -17.40
C THR A 421 -30.38 45.80 -16.11
N TRP A 422 -29.49 45.93 -15.13
CA TRP A 422 -29.49 45.21 -13.87
C TRP A 422 -29.56 46.16 -12.67
N LEU A 423 -30.41 45.83 -11.70
CA LEU A 423 -30.45 46.45 -10.38
C LEU A 423 -29.65 45.58 -9.42
N LYS A 424 -28.63 46.14 -8.77
CA LYS A 424 -27.93 45.45 -7.68
C LYS A 424 -28.87 45.33 -6.45
N LEU A 425 -28.99 44.12 -5.90
CA LEU A 425 -29.85 43.78 -4.75
C LEU A 425 -29.13 43.96 -3.41
#